data_AF-A0A377CC16-F1
#
_entry.id   AF-A0A377CC16-F1
#
_cell.length_a   1.000
_cell.length_b   1.000
_cell.length_c   1.000
_cell.angle_alpha   90.00
_cell.angle_beta   90.00
_cell.angle_gamma   90.00
#
_symmetry.space_group_name_H-M   'P 1'
#
loop_
_entity.id
_entity.type
_entity.pdbx_description
1 polymer ?
#
loop_
_entity_poly.entity_id
_entity_poly.type
_entity_poly.pdbx_seq_one_letter_code
_entity_poly.pdbx_strand_id
1 'polypeptide(L)'
;MKKTILGVIALGLVGCATVGKDFSEADVTSIQKGVTTEQAVLQKFGKPTSVTADSEGNKIYGWTYAHATAFSVGQGKSLVVKVNKDGVVDSYIVSTSRP
;
A
#
# COMPACT_ATOMS: atom_id res chain seq x y z
N MET A 1 -34.08 -46.03 21.10
CA MET A 1 -34.01 -45.21 19.87
C MET A 1 -34.48 -43.80 20.20
N LYS A 2 -33.62 -42.78 20.11
CA LYS A 2 -33.95 -41.42 19.61
C LYS A 2 -32.72 -40.51 19.73
N LYS A 3 -32.47 -39.83 18.62
CA LYS A 3 -31.28 -39.10 18.18
C LYS A 3 -31.13 -37.79 18.97
N THR A 4 -29.95 -37.52 19.55
CA THR A 4 -29.56 -36.17 20.01
C THR A 4 -28.41 -35.66 19.15
N ILE A 5 -28.85 -35.08 18.03
CA ILE A 5 -28.31 -33.96 17.25
C ILE A 5 -26.92 -33.44 17.68
N LEU A 6 -25.89 -33.77 16.89
CA LEU A 6 -24.64 -33.00 16.81
C LEU A 6 -24.96 -31.64 16.16
N GLY A 7 -25.05 -30.58 16.96
CA GLY A 7 -25.08 -29.21 16.46
C GLY A 7 -23.66 -28.72 16.18
N VAL A 8 -23.19 -28.85 14.93
CA VAL A 8 -21.96 -28.22 14.47
C VAL A 8 -22.19 -26.71 14.40
N ILE A 9 -21.69 -25.97 15.39
CA ILE A 9 -21.60 -24.51 15.34
C ILE A 9 -20.46 -24.18 14.38
N ALA A 10 -20.80 -23.89 13.13
CA ALA A 10 -19.87 -23.29 12.17
C ALA A 10 -19.71 -21.81 12.51
N LEU A 11 -18.65 -21.46 13.25
CA LEU A 11 -18.20 -20.08 13.44
C LEU A 11 -17.60 -19.59 12.12
N GLY A 12 -18.38 -18.83 11.35
CA GLY A 12 -17.89 -18.13 10.17
C GLY A 12 -16.89 -17.05 10.56
N LEU A 13 -15.60 -17.28 10.28
CA LEU A 13 -14.57 -16.27 10.38
C LEU A 13 -14.77 -15.25 9.25
N VAL A 14 -15.57 -14.22 9.50
CA VAL A 14 -15.57 -13.00 8.68
C VAL A 14 -14.29 -12.21 8.97
N GLY A 15 -13.24 -12.52 8.23
CA GLY A 15 -11.95 -11.84 8.34
C GLY A 15 -11.96 -10.50 7.59
N CYS A 16 -11.83 -9.40 8.32
CA CYS A 16 -11.40 -8.12 7.74
C CYS A 16 -9.87 -8.04 7.84
N ALA A 17 -9.21 -7.65 6.75
CA ALA A 17 -7.76 -7.49 6.71
C ALA A 17 -7.41 -6.12 6.11
N THR A 18 -6.56 -5.38 6.81
CA THR A 18 -6.00 -4.11 6.32
C THR A 18 -4.48 -4.20 6.36
N VAL A 19 -3.83 -3.76 5.30
CA VAL A 19 -2.38 -3.71 5.16
C VAL A 19 -1.97 -2.29 4.81
N GLY A 20 -0.96 -1.79 5.51
CA GLY A 20 -0.36 -0.48 5.25
C GLY A 20 -1.24 0.71 5.62
N LYS A 21 -0.82 1.90 5.19
CA LYS A 21 -1.51 3.16 5.43
C LYS A 21 -2.06 3.67 4.10
N ASP A 22 -3.33 4.07 4.08
CA ASP A 22 -3.91 4.69 2.90
C ASP A 22 -3.25 6.04 2.60
N PHE A 23 -3.16 6.37 1.31
CA PHE A 23 -2.61 7.62 0.83
C PHE A 23 -3.54 8.23 -0.23
N SER A 24 -3.53 9.56 -0.30
CA SER A 24 -4.36 10.31 -1.22
C SER A 24 -3.79 10.28 -2.63
N GLU A 25 -4.64 10.10 -3.64
CA GLU A 25 -4.25 10.23 -5.05
C GLU A 25 -3.83 11.68 -5.37
N ALA A 26 -4.41 12.67 -4.68
CA ALA A 26 -3.99 14.07 -4.81
C ALA A 26 -2.57 14.30 -4.28
N ASP A 27 -2.13 13.50 -3.31
CA ASP A 27 -0.73 13.56 -2.85
C ASP A 27 0.22 12.99 -3.89
N VAL A 28 -0.19 11.91 -4.59
CA VAL A 28 0.59 11.33 -5.70
C VAL A 28 0.74 12.31 -6.84
N THR A 29 -0.32 13.02 -7.23
CA THR A 29 -0.25 14.01 -8.34
C THR A 29 0.58 15.24 -7.98
N SER A 30 0.85 15.48 -6.69
CA SER A 30 1.74 16.57 -6.25
C SER A 30 3.24 16.25 -6.39
N ILE A 31 3.60 14.99 -6.71
CA ILE A 31 4.99 14.59 -6.91
C ILE A 31 5.49 15.15 -8.24
N GLN A 32 6.57 15.94 -8.18
CA GLN A 32 7.23 16.53 -9.33
C GLN A 32 8.64 15.96 -9.49
N LYS A 33 8.91 15.36 -10.65
CA LYS A 33 10.25 14.85 -11.01
C LYS A 33 11.28 15.99 -10.97
N GLY A 34 12.43 15.73 -10.35
CA GLY A 34 13.54 16.67 -10.22
C GLY A 34 13.32 17.80 -9.20
N VAL A 35 12.13 17.90 -8.59
CA VAL A 35 11.78 19.00 -7.67
C VAL A 35 11.40 18.46 -6.29
N THR A 36 10.54 17.44 -6.22
CA THR A 36 10.14 16.88 -4.94
C THR A 36 11.31 16.15 -4.30
N THR A 37 11.63 16.50 -3.06
CA THR A 37 12.73 15.89 -2.31
C THR A 37 12.31 14.60 -1.64
N GLU A 38 13.28 13.73 -1.36
CA GLU A 38 13.09 12.50 -0.56
C GLU A 38 12.33 12.78 0.74
N GLN A 39 12.76 13.80 1.47
CA GLN A 39 12.14 14.18 2.74
C GLN A 39 10.69 14.63 2.55
N ALA A 40 10.38 15.40 1.49
CA ALA A 40 9.01 15.81 1.21
C ALA A 40 8.10 14.61 0.92
N VAL A 41 8.59 13.61 0.17
CA VAL A 41 7.86 12.36 -0.07
C VAL A 41 7.61 11.62 1.25
N LEU A 42 8.65 11.41 2.05
CA LEU A 42 8.53 10.67 3.32
C LEU A 42 7.61 11.38 4.33
N GLN A 43 7.61 12.72 4.36
CA GLN A 43 6.68 13.49 5.20
C GLN A 43 5.23 13.34 4.72
N LYS A 44 5.02 13.36 3.40
CA LYS A 44 3.69 13.30 2.80
C LYS A 44 3.06 11.90 2.87
N PHE A 45 3.80 10.86 2.48
CA PHE A 45 3.31 9.48 2.42
C PHE A 45 3.57 8.68 3.71
N GLY A 46 4.39 9.21 4.61
CA GLY A 46 4.78 8.53 5.85
C GLY A 46 5.77 7.40 5.61
N LYS A 47 5.87 6.50 6.59
CA LYS A 47 6.84 5.40 6.54
C LYS A 47 6.53 4.45 5.37
N PRO A 48 7.50 4.20 4.47
CA PRO A 48 7.34 3.26 3.37
C PRO A 48 7.22 1.82 3.90
N THR A 49 6.47 0.99 3.18
CA THR A 49 6.38 -0.45 3.41
C THR A 49 7.64 -1.19 2.99
N SER A 50 8.38 -0.65 2.02
CA SER A 50 9.65 -1.20 1.55
C SER A 50 10.63 -0.11 1.16
N VAL A 51 11.92 -0.35 1.38
CA VAL A 51 13.02 0.51 0.94
C VAL A 51 14.08 -0.39 0.31
N THR A 52 14.42 -0.13 -0.94
CA THR A 52 15.48 -0.83 -1.66
C THR A 52 16.37 0.18 -2.38
N ALA A 53 17.45 -0.30 -2.98
CA ALA A 53 18.29 0.48 -3.88
C ALA A 53 18.48 -0.28 -5.19
N ASP A 54 18.59 0.45 -6.30
CA ASP A 54 18.95 -0.15 -7.58
C ASP A 54 20.47 -0.31 -7.73
N SER A 55 20.91 -0.93 -8.82
CA SER A 55 22.33 -1.12 -9.14
C SER A 55 23.09 0.18 -9.32
N GLU A 56 22.39 1.27 -9.61
CA GLU A 56 22.99 2.60 -9.74
C GLU A 56 23.14 3.27 -8.36
N GLY A 57 22.52 2.76 -7.29
CA GLY A 57 22.52 3.36 -5.95
C GLY A 57 21.42 4.40 -5.74
N ASN A 58 20.42 4.46 -6.62
CA ASN A 58 19.22 5.26 -6.38
C ASN A 58 18.32 4.54 -5.38
N LYS A 59 17.65 5.30 -4.51
CA LYS A 59 16.75 4.73 -3.50
C LYS A 59 15.36 4.52 -4.10
N ILE A 60 14.76 3.38 -3.80
CA ILE A 60 13.41 3.03 -4.22
C ILE A 60 12.56 2.83 -2.97
N TYR A 61 11.51 3.62 -2.87
CA TYR A 61 10.56 3.60 -1.78
C TYR A 61 9.23 3.02 -2.25
N GLY A 62 8.69 2.03 -1.53
CA GLY A 62 7.40 1.44 -1.82
C GLY A 62 6.40 1.67 -0.69
N TRP A 63 5.17 2.02 -1.06
CA TRP A 63 4.00 2.04 -0.18
C TRP A 63 2.93 1.14 -0.78
N THR A 64 2.44 0.21 0.03
CA THR A 64 1.33 -0.66 -0.34
C THR A 64 0.22 -0.48 0.69
N TYR A 65 -0.97 -0.16 0.20
CA TYR A 65 -2.21 -0.16 0.96
C TYR A 65 -3.14 -1.23 0.38
N ALA A 66 -3.69 -2.09 1.24
CA ALA A 66 -4.73 -3.01 0.85
C ALA A 66 -5.79 -3.08 1.95
N HIS A 67 -7.05 -3.08 1.56
CA HIS A 67 -8.17 -3.16 2.48
C HIS A 67 -9.21 -4.12 1.94
N ALA A 68 -9.46 -5.20 2.67
CA ALA A 68 -10.45 -6.21 2.34
C ALA A 68 -11.38 -6.42 3.53
N THR A 69 -12.68 -6.51 3.25
CA THR A 69 -13.70 -6.89 4.22
C THR A 69 -14.34 -8.20 3.78
N ALA A 70 -14.96 -8.92 4.71
CA ALA A 70 -15.57 -10.22 4.42
C ALA A 70 -16.73 -10.18 3.40
N PHE A 71 -17.19 -8.98 3.03
CA PHE A 71 -18.33 -8.75 2.13
C PHE A 71 -18.01 -7.83 0.94
N SER A 72 -16.75 -7.39 0.76
CA SER A 72 -16.34 -6.48 -0.31
C SER A 72 -15.20 -7.08 -1.12
N VAL A 73 -15.18 -6.80 -2.43
CA VAL A 73 -13.96 -7.00 -3.21
C VAL A 73 -12.88 -6.06 -2.66
N GLY A 74 -11.68 -6.59 -2.44
CA GLY A 74 -10.60 -5.86 -1.79
C GLY A 74 -10.14 -4.67 -2.62
N GLN A 75 -9.86 -3.55 -1.96
CA GLN A 75 -9.26 -2.38 -2.58
C GLN A 75 -7.76 -2.38 -2.33
N GLY A 76 -6.99 -1.95 -3.33
CA GLY A 76 -5.54 -1.95 -3.27
C GLY A 76 -4.98 -0.68 -3.91
N LYS A 77 -3.95 -0.12 -3.31
CA LYS A 77 -3.16 0.97 -3.87
C LYS A 77 -1.68 0.66 -3.64
N SER A 78 -0.85 0.90 -4.63
CA SER A 78 0.59 0.88 -4.47
C SER A 78 1.22 2.11 -5.11
N LEU A 79 2.27 2.60 -4.46
CA LEU A 79 3.09 3.70 -4.92
C LEU A 79 4.54 3.28 -4.80
N VAL A 80 5.29 3.42 -5.89
CA VAL A 80 6.74 3.25 -5.91
C VAL A 80 7.36 4.57 -6.33
N VAL A 81 8.31 5.08 -5.55
CA VAL A 81 9.04 6.32 -5.85
C VAL A 81 10.52 6.02 -5.90
N LYS A 82 11.17 6.35 -7.01
CA LYS A 82 12.63 6.31 -7.18
C LYS A 82 13.18 7.71 -6.94
N VAL A 83 14.16 7.79 -6.04
CA VAL A 83 14.89 9.00 -5.67
C VAL A 83 16.33 8.84 -6.15
N ASN A 84 16.81 9.83 -6.91
CA ASN A 84 18.18 9.82 -7.41
C ASN A 84 19.20 10.16 -6.30
N LYS A 85 20.49 10.13 -6.64
CA LYS A 85 21.57 10.46 -5.70
C LYS A 85 21.56 11.91 -5.21
N ASP A 86 20.93 12.82 -5.95
CA ASP A 86 20.75 14.21 -5.57
C ASP A 86 19.64 14.41 -4.52
N GLY A 87 18.94 13.32 -4.14
CA GLY A 87 17.90 13.34 -3.12
C GLY A 87 16.55 13.86 -3.61
N VAL A 88 16.35 13.92 -4.93
CA VAL A 88 15.08 14.33 -5.55
C VAL A 88 14.44 13.16 -6.30
N VAL A 89 13.12 13.22 -6.47
CA VAL A 89 12.36 12.20 -7.19
C VAL A 89 12.80 12.16 -8.65
N ASP A 90 13.25 11.00 -9.10
CA ASP A 90 13.53 10.74 -10.52
C ASP A 90 12.31 10.16 -11.24
N SER A 91 11.58 9.25 -10.60
CA SER A 91 10.38 8.64 -11.20
C SER A 91 9.45 8.10 -10.13
N TYR A 92 8.17 7.93 -10.49
CA TYR A 92 7.21 7.26 -9.63
C TYR A 92 6.21 6.45 -10.46
N ILE A 93 5.67 5.40 -9.85
CA ILE A 93 4.64 4.54 -10.44
C ILE A 93 3.55 4.39 -9.40
N VAL A 94 2.30 4.62 -9.80
CA VAL A 94 1.12 4.40 -8.96
C VAL A 94 0.22 3.37 -9.63
N SER A 95 -0.26 2.43 -8.83
CA SER A 95 -1.25 1.44 -9.24
C SER A 95 -2.40 1.46 -8.27
N THR A 96 -3.63 1.46 -8.77
CA THR A 96 -4.85 1.37 -7.95
C THR A 96 -5.72 0.25 -8.51
N SER A 97 -6.23 -0.60 -7.62
CA SER A 97 -7.24 -1.61 -7.96
C SER A 97 -8.54 -1.20 -7.30
N ARG A 98 -9.56 -0.96 -8.13
CA ARG A 98 -10.94 -0.69 -7.70
C ARG A 98 -11.82 -1.89 -8.10
N PRO A 99 -12.90 -2.17 -7.34
CA PRO A 99 -13.98 -3.07 -7.74
C PRO A 99 -14.45 -2.86 -9.18
#